data_AF-A0A221P9P7-F1
#
_entry.id   AF-A0A221P9P7-F1
#
_cell.length_a   1.000
_cell.length_b   1.000
_cell.length_c   1.000
_cell.angle_alpha   90.00
_cell.angle_beta   90.00
_cell.angle_gamma   90.00
#
_symmetry.space_group_name_H-M   'P 1'
#
loop_
_entity.id
_entity.type
_entity.pdbx_description
1 polymer ?
#
loop_
_entity_poly.entity_id
_entity_poly.type
_entity_poly.pdbx_seq_one_letter_code
_entity_poly.pdbx_strand_id
1 'polypeptide(L)' 'MTDDTPVCPECDQPMKPGGLVLSRREDDGRRVCRSLLRCGCGHAWWGWADRPDEPLEVCPRPELFR' A
#
# COMPACT_ATOMS: atom_id res chain seq x y z
N MET A 1 11.10 -6.19 -15.86
CA MET A 1 10.28 -5.78 -14.71
C MET A 1 11.26 -5.26 -13.70
N THR A 2 11.34 -3.93 -13.55
CA THR A 2 12.21 -3.34 -12.53
C THR A 2 11.59 -3.73 -11.19
N ASP A 3 12.30 -4.56 -10.43
CA ASP A 3 11.94 -4.96 -9.09
C ASP A 3 12.25 -3.78 -8.15
N ASP A 4 11.59 -2.64 -8.39
CA ASP A 4 11.68 -1.48 -7.52
C ASP A 4 10.86 -1.81 -6.27
N THR A 5 11.52 -2.47 -5.33
CA THR A 5 10.96 -2.75 -4.01
C THR A 5 10.56 -1.40 -3.40
N PRO A 6 9.26 -1.17 -3.14
CA PRO A 6 8.81 0.14 -2.68
C PRO A 6 9.47 0.49 -1.35
N VAL A 7 9.96 1.72 -1.24
CA VAL A 7 10.67 2.23 -0.06
C VAL A 7 9.70 3.03 0.80
N CYS A 8 9.81 2.86 2.12
CA CYS A 8 8.97 3.57 3.08
C CYS A 8 9.33 5.08 3.10
N PRO A 9 8.38 6.00 2.86
CA PRO A 9 8.65 7.44 2.86
C PRO A 9 9.13 8.02 4.20
N GLU A 10 8.91 7.30 5.30
CA GLU A 10 9.21 7.78 6.67
C GLU A 10 10.52 7.24 7.25
N CYS A 11 10.99 6.07 6.79
CA CYS A 11 12.17 5.44 7.37
C CYS A 11 13.16 4.87 6.35
N ASP A 12 12.92 5.08 5.05
CA ASP A 12 13.75 4.65 3.94
C ASP A 12 14.03 3.12 3.90
N GLN A 13 13.27 2.34 4.68
CA GLN A 13 13.39 0.89 4.69
C GLN A 13 12.58 0.26 3.55
N PRO A 14 13.05 -0.86 2.98
CA PRO A 14 12.29 -1.61 1.99
C PRO A 14 10.98 -2.10 2.59
N MET A 15 9.91 -1.98 1.83
CA MET A 15 8.58 -2.46 2.21
C MET A 15 8.27 -3.81 1.58
N LYS A 16 7.51 -4.62 2.31
CA LYS A 16 7.00 -5.91 1.84
C LYS A 16 5.49 -5.87 1.65
N PRO A 17 4.94 -6.62 0.68
CA PRO A 17 3.51 -6.82 0.56
C PRO A 17 2.94 -7.47 1.82
N GLY A 18 1.88 -6.89 2.38
CA GLY A 18 1.18 -7.41 3.56
C GLY A 18 -0.23 -7.92 3.27
N GLY A 19 -0.74 -7.74 2.05
CA GLY A 19 -2.07 -8.21 1.64
C GLY A 19 -2.73 -7.32 0.58
N LEU A 20 -3.93 -7.72 0.16
CA LEU A 20 -4.80 -6.95 -0.73
C LEU A 20 -6.14 -6.68 -0.05
N VAL A 21 -6.66 -5.46 -0.19
CA VAL A 21 -7.94 -5.03 0.37
C VAL A 21 -8.84 -4.55 -0.76
N LEU A 22 -9.96 -5.23 -0.99
CA LEU A 22 -10.94 -4.76 -1.97
C LEU A 22 -11.61 -3.49 -1.44
N SER A 23 -11.37 -2.37 -2.11
CA SER A 23 -11.86 -1.05 -1.71
C SER A 23 -12.64 -0.42 -2.85
N ARG A 24 -13.62 0.44 -2.53
CA ARG A 24 -14.27 1.28 -3.53
C ARG A 24 -13.43 2.54 -3.70
N ARG A 25 -13.01 2.85 -4.93
CA ARG A 25 -12.36 4.11 -5.26
C ARG A 25 -13.45 5.17 -5.43
N GLU A 26 -13.32 6.29 -4.72
CA GLU A 26 -14.36 7.33 -4.72
C GLU A 26 -14.43 8.04 -6.08
N ASP A 27 -13.28 8.30 -6.71
CA ASP A 27 -13.16 9.03 -7.98
C ASP A 27 -13.98 8.44 -9.14
N ASP A 28 -13.99 7.11 -9.27
CA ASP A 28 -14.64 6.41 -10.39
C ASP A 28 -15.71 5.41 -9.92
N GLY A 29 -15.93 5.30 -8.60
CA GLY A 29 -16.89 4.40 -7.99
C GLY A 29 -16.58 2.91 -8.14
N ARG A 30 -15.45 2.53 -8.78
CA ARG A 30 -15.09 1.14 -9.05
C ARG A 30 -14.57 0.45 -7.79
N ARG A 31 -14.73 -0.88 -7.72
CA ARG A 31 -14.07 -1.69 -6.71
C ARG A 31 -12.75 -2.20 -7.25
N VAL A 32 -11.66 -1.84 -6.58
CA VAL A 32 -10.30 -2.23 -6.95
C VAL A 32 -9.53 -2.61 -5.70
N CYS A 33 -8.55 -3.51 -5.82
CA CYS A 33 -7.70 -3.87 -4.70
C CYS A 33 -6.73 -2.72 -4.38
N ARG A 34 -6.63 -2.39 -3.10
CA ARG A 34 -5.48 -1.67 -2.54
C ARG A 34 -4.44 -2.68 -2.06
N SER A 35 -3.19 -2.48 -2.45
CA SER A 35 -2.04 -3.24 -1.94
C SER A 35 -1.61 -2.67 -0.61
N LEU A 36 -1.49 -3.52 0.41
CA LEU A 36 -0.88 -3.16 1.67
C LEU A 36 0.63 -3.37 1.59
N LEU A 37 1.39 -2.37 1.99
CA LEU A 37 2.85 -2.38 2.07
C LEU A 37 3.27 -2.05 3.50
N ARG A 38 4.22 -2.81 4.04
CA ARG A 38 4.73 -2.60 5.41
C ARG A 38 6.24 -2.59 5.43
N CYS A 39 6.80 -1.64 6.16
CA CYS A 39 8.23 -1.58 6.46
C CYS A 39 8.57 -2.35 7.74
N GLY A 40 9.87 -2.64 7.97
CA GLY A 40 10.34 -3.27 9.21
C GLY A 40 10.15 -2.43 10.47
N CYS A 41 9.91 -1.12 10.34
CA CYS A 41 9.68 -0.20 11.46
C CYS A 41 8.20 -0.11 11.88
N GLY A 42 7.29 -0.85 11.21
CA GLY A 42 5.88 -0.90 11.57
C GLY A 42 4.97 0.10 10.84
N HIS A 43 5.51 0.99 10.00
CA HIS A 43 4.67 1.81 9.10
C HIS A 43 3.93 0.95 8.09
N ALA A 44 2.65 1.27 7.90
CA ALA A 44 1.76 0.59 6.97
C ALA A 44 1.18 1.58 5.97
N TRP A 45 1.35 1.27 4.71
CA TRP A 45 0.94 2.07 3.57
C TRP A 45 0.01 1.28 2.69
N TRP A 46 -0.85 1.97 1.95
CA TRP A 46 -1.64 1.35 0.91
C TRP A 46 -1.67 2.19 -0.36
N GLY A 47 -1.73 1.52 -1.50
CA GLY A 47 -1.84 2.14 -2.82
C GLY A 47 -2.74 1.30 -3.71
N TRP A 48 -3.27 1.90 -4.77
CA TRP A 48 -4.10 1.19 -5.72
C TRP A 48 -3.26 0.19 -6.52
N ALA A 49 -3.64 -1.09 -6.50
CA ALA A 49 -2.88 -2.14 -7.19
C ALA A 49 -2.89 -1.97 -8.72
N ASP A 50 -3.90 -1.28 -9.27
CA ASP A 50 -3.98 -0.93 -10.69
C ASP A 50 -3.26 0.39 -11.04
N ARG A 51 -2.69 1.09 -10.06
CA ARG A 51 -1.99 2.38 -10.24
C ARG A 51 -0.74 2.45 -9.34
N PRO A 52 0.31 1.67 -9.64
CA PRO A 52 1.52 1.60 -8.82
C PRO A 52 2.30 2.91 -8.75
N ASP A 53 2.12 3.80 -9.73
CA ASP A 53 2.79 5.11 -9.78
C ASP A 53 2.07 6.19 -8.95
N GLU A 54 0.85 5.91 -8.45
CA GLU A 54 0.16 6.86 -7.58
C GLU A 54 0.78 6.87 -6.18
N PRO A 55 0.75 8.03 -5.49
CA PRO A 55 1.28 8.15 -4.14
C PRO A 55 0.66 7.14 -3.18
N LEU A 56 1.50 6.54 -2.33
CA LEU A 56 1.02 5.72 -1.23
C LEU A 56 0.32 6.58 -0.18
N GLU A 57 -0.79 6.07 0.34
CA GLU A 57 -1.53 6.67 1.43
C GLU A 57 -1.24 5.91 2.74
N VAL A 58 -1.44 6.56 3.89
CA VAL A 58 -1.35 5.89 5.19
C VAL A 58 -2.50 4.90 5.33
N CYS A 59 -2.21 3.67 5.76
CA CYS A 59 -3.26 2.70 6.06
C CYS A 59 -4.04 3.15 7.32
N PRO A 60 -5.36 3.33 7.26
CA PRO A 60 -6.16 3.83 8.40
C PRO A 60 -6.44 2.77 9.48
N ARG A 61 -6.15 1.51 9.18
CA ARG A 61 -6.43 0.34 10.03
C ARG A 61 -5.26 -0.67 9.96
N PRO A 62 -4.03 -0.26 10.29
CA PRO A 62 -2.86 -1.14 10.22
C PRO A 62 -2.99 -2.40 11.07
N GLU A 63 -3.74 -2.33 12.17
CA GLU A 63 -3.98 -3.39 13.13
C GLU A 63 -4.77 -4.59 12.57
N LEU A 64 -5.47 -4.42 11.44
CA LEU A 64 -6.20 -5.52 10.78
C LEU A 64 -5.25 -6.47 10.05
N PHE A 65 -4.01 -6.06 9.82
CA PHE A 65 -3.03 -6.81 9.07
C PHE A 65 -1.91 -7.20 10.04
N ARG A 66 -1.99 -8.44 10.54
CA ARG A 66 -1.01 -8.99 11.48
C ARG A 66 0.29 -9.31 10.76
#